data_AF-A0A4R2TZV3-F1
#
_entry.id   AF-A0A4R2TZV3-F1
#
_cell.length_a   1.000
_cell.length_b   1.000
_cell.length_c   1.000
_cell.angle_alpha   90.00
_cell.angle_beta   90.00
_cell.angle_gamma   90.00
#
_symmetry.space_group_name_H-M   'P 1'
#
loop_
_entity.id
_entity.type
_entity.pdbx_description
1 polymer ?
#
loop_
_entity_poly.entity_id
_entity_poly.type
_entity_poly.pdbx_seq_one_letter_code
_entity_poly.pdbx_strand_id
1 'polypeptide(L)'
;MKKKIVSGLLVAVMLATGVAYASGKKVEASVSSIKYFFNGVEKAPVGSHILIHDNTTYVPLRFVAETLGANVEYDKNTNSVYITDKSQPQAQAQVQTKAPATVSYEDGIYRGTFDYEGIQQVAVQFELKNNVIQNIRFAHLAYKGVDYRAEKEDAKIIGLRTQHEDLINYLVGKDIRVSLKDLYDPGKIVTSQVDAMTGATLRSGKIISAIRDSLNRGVYSYPKK
;
A
#
# COMPACT_ATOMS: atom_id res chain seq x y z
N MET A 1 -35.33 -27.91 71.13
CA MET A 1 -34.92 -26.67 71.83
C MET A 1 -33.40 -26.51 71.74
N LYS A 2 -32.92 -25.33 71.27
CA LYS A 2 -31.67 -24.59 71.60
C LYS A 2 -30.30 -25.35 71.55
N LYS A 3 -29.38 -25.03 70.61
CA LYS A 3 -28.23 -24.05 70.70
C LYS A 3 -27.10 -24.54 71.65
N LYS A 4 -25.77 -24.45 71.45
CA LYS A 4 -24.81 -23.70 70.58
C LYS A 4 -23.35 -24.19 70.87
N ILE A 5 -22.47 -24.17 69.84
CA ILE A 5 -21.06 -23.68 69.70
C ILE A 5 -20.00 -23.89 70.83
N VAL A 6 -18.83 -24.46 70.45
CA VAL A 6 -17.44 -24.20 70.97
C VAL A 6 -16.48 -24.53 69.79
N SER A 7 -15.72 -23.64 69.12
CA SER A 7 -14.56 -22.77 69.44
C SER A 7 -13.20 -23.49 69.66
N GLY A 8 -12.21 -23.19 68.81
CA GLY A 8 -10.77 -23.47 68.97
C GLY A 8 -10.11 -23.86 67.63
N LEU A 9 -8.92 -23.42 67.22
CA LEU A 9 -7.93 -22.49 67.75
C LEU A 9 -6.98 -22.10 66.58
N LEU A 10 -6.52 -20.85 66.61
CA LEU A 10 -5.56 -20.15 65.77
C LEU A 10 -4.12 -20.75 65.75
N VAL A 11 -3.45 -20.62 64.58
CA VAL A 11 -2.00 -20.40 64.35
C VAL A 11 -1.02 -21.57 64.52
N ALA A 12 -0.52 -22.05 63.38
CA ALA A 12 0.91 -22.36 63.22
C ALA A 12 1.37 -21.80 61.86
N VAL A 13 2.19 -20.75 61.95
CA VAL A 13 2.72 -19.91 60.89
C VAL A 13 4.18 -20.32 60.62
N MET A 14 4.56 -20.31 59.33
CA MET A 14 5.91 -20.16 58.78
C MET A 14 6.96 -21.28 58.94
N LEU A 15 7.45 -21.78 57.80
CA LEU A 15 8.85 -21.70 57.30
C LEU A 15 9.06 -22.79 56.22
N ALA A 16 9.07 -22.43 54.93
CA ALA A 16 10.27 -22.24 54.08
C ALA A 16 10.51 -23.49 53.18
N THR A 17 10.90 -23.47 51.91
CA THR A 17 11.30 -22.44 50.92
C THR A 17 11.52 -23.17 49.58
N GLY A 18 11.21 -22.52 48.46
CA GLY A 18 11.89 -22.76 47.18
C GLY A 18 11.11 -23.52 46.10
N VAL A 19 10.11 -22.90 45.48
CA VAL A 19 9.73 -23.27 44.10
C VAL A 19 10.45 -22.30 43.17
N ALA A 20 11.44 -22.80 42.43
CA ALA A 20 12.09 -22.03 41.39
C ALA A 20 11.06 -21.73 40.28
N TYR A 21 10.63 -20.48 40.17
CA TYR A 21 9.88 -20.04 39.00
C TYR A 21 10.86 -19.84 37.85
N ALA A 22 10.93 -20.84 36.95
CA ALA A 22 11.42 -20.58 35.61
C ALA A 22 10.48 -19.54 34.98
N SER A 23 10.95 -18.30 34.85
CA SER A 23 10.28 -17.26 34.07
C SER A 23 10.36 -17.61 32.58
N GLY A 24 9.67 -18.69 32.19
CA GLY A 24 9.24 -18.84 30.82
C GLY A 24 8.25 -17.72 30.57
N LYS A 25 8.61 -16.76 29.72
CA LYS A 25 7.64 -15.81 29.16
C LYS A 25 6.54 -16.65 28.53
N LYS A 26 5.44 -16.85 29.26
CA LYS A 26 4.19 -17.33 28.68
C LYS A 26 3.74 -16.19 27.78
N VAL A 27 3.83 -16.42 26.48
CA VAL A 27 3.07 -15.63 25.52
C VAL A 27 1.62 -15.97 25.79
N GLU A 28 0.99 -15.20 26.68
CA GLU A 28 -0.46 -15.18 26.80
C GLU A 28 -0.98 -14.58 25.49
N ALA A 29 -1.32 -15.46 24.56
CA ALA A 29 -2.10 -15.09 23.39
C ALA A 29 -3.48 -14.66 23.91
N SER A 30 -3.64 -13.37 24.18
CA SER A 30 -4.95 -12.77 24.35
C SER A 30 -5.72 -12.94 23.05
N VAL A 31 -6.63 -13.92 23.02
CA VAL A 31 -7.60 -14.11 21.94
C VAL A 31 -8.55 -12.92 21.99
N SER A 32 -8.18 -11.82 21.32
CA SER A 32 -9.13 -10.74 21.04
C SER A 32 -10.13 -11.27 20.03
N SER A 33 -11.41 -11.28 20.38
CA SER A 33 -12.50 -11.67 19.47
C SER A 33 -12.75 -10.56 18.45
N ILE A 34 -11.83 -10.39 17.50
CA ILE A 34 -11.99 -9.46 16.39
C ILE A 34 -13.05 -10.04 15.45
N LYS A 35 -14.12 -9.27 15.26
CA LYS A 35 -15.22 -9.61 14.35
C LYS A 35 -15.02 -8.95 13.00
N TYR A 36 -15.44 -9.61 11.93
CA TYR A 36 -15.44 -9.01 10.59
C TYR A 36 -16.84 -8.55 10.23
N PHE A 37 -16.95 -7.34 9.67
CA PHE A 37 -18.19 -6.82 9.12
C PHE A 37 -17.98 -6.48 7.65
N PHE A 38 -18.83 -7.03 6.78
CA PHE A 38 -18.87 -6.69 5.36
C PHE A 38 -20.26 -6.13 5.05
N ASN A 39 -20.31 -4.88 4.61
CA ASN A 39 -21.57 -4.16 4.38
C ASN A 39 -22.52 -4.20 5.60
N GLY A 40 -21.95 -4.07 6.80
CA GLY A 40 -22.71 -4.11 8.06
C GLY A 40 -23.09 -5.52 8.56
N VAL A 41 -22.79 -6.58 7.81
CA VAL A 41 -23.11 -7.96 8.18
C VAL A 41 -21.89 -8.64 8.79
N GLU A 42 -22.04 -9.20 10.00
CA GLU A 42 -20.99 -9.98 10.67
C GLU A 42 -20.68 -11.27 9.88
N LYS A 43 -19.40 -11.51 9.60
CA LYS A 43 -18.90 -12.73 8.94
C LYS A 43 -17.66 -13.26 9.65
N ALA A 44 -17.37 -14.54 9.45
CA ALA A 44 -16.19 -15.19 10.01
C ALA A 44 -15.47 -16.04 8.96
N PRO A 45 -14.13 -16.05 8.95
CA PRO A 45 -13.35 -16.97 8.13
C PRO A 45 -13.58 -18.42 8.56
N VAL A 46 -13.77 -19.33 7.59
CA VAL A 46 -13.83 -20.77 7.86
C VAL A 46 -12.42 -21.34 7.79
N GLY A 47 -11.98 -22.05 8.84
CA GLY A 47 -10.70 -22.76 8.86
C GLY A 47 -9.44 -21.89 8.87
N SER A 48 -9.57 -20.57 9.07
CA SER A 48 -8.43 -19.67 9.25
C SER A 48 -8.66 -18.76 10.46
N HIS A 49 -7.55 -18.35 11.08
CA HIS A 49 -7.57 -17.61 12.34
C HIS A 49 -6.88 -16.26 12.16
N ILE A 50 -7.27 -15.31 13.00
CA ILE A 50 -6.55 -14.06 13.16
C ILE A 50 -5.26 -14.35 13.92
N LEU A 51 -4.16 -13.78 13.45
CA LEU A 51 -2.88 -13.82 14.16
C LEU A 51 -2.58 -12.42 14.67
N ILE A 52 -2.25 -12.28 15.95
CA ILE A 52 -1.79 -11.03 16.53
C ILE A 52 -0.31 -11.21 16.88
N HIS A 53 0.56 -10.42 16.27
CA HIS A 53 2.00 -10.47 16.48
C HIS A 53 2.57 -9.05 16.50
N ASP A 54 3.41 -8.72 17.47
CA ASP A 54 4.01 -7.39 17.64
C ASP A 54 2.99 -6.25 17.50
N ASN A 55 1.87 -6.35 18.22
CA ASN A 55 0.78 -5.38 18.20
C ASN A 55 0.16 -5.15 16.80
N THR A 56 0.38 -6.08 15.86
CA THR A 56 -0.16 -6.08 14.50
C THR A 56 -1.14 -7.24 14.34
N THR A 57 -2.32 -6.94 13.79
CA THR A 57 -3.35 -7.96 13.51
C THR A 57 -3.25 -8.39 12.05
N TYR A 58 -2.95 -9.67 11.83
CA TYR A 58 -2.92 -10.31 10.52
C TYR A 58 -4.25 -11.02 10.27
N VAL A 59 -4.90 -10.64 9.18
CA VAL A 59 -6.19 -11.18 8.76
C VAL A 59 -6.03 -12.13 7.59
N PRO A 60 -6.86 -13.19 7.47
CA PRO A 60 -6.76 -14.12 6.35
C PRO A 60 -7.11 -13.43 5.02
N LEU A 61 -6.09 -13.21 4.18
CA LEU A 61 -6.20 -12.53 2.89
C LEU A 61 -7.31 -13.11 2.02
N ARG A 62 -7.35 -14.45 1.89
CA ARG A 62 -8.34 -15.17 1.08
C ARG A 62 -9.77 -14.86 1.50
N PHE A 63 -10.04 -14.91 2.81
CA PHE A 63 -11.37 -14.62 3.35
C PHE A 63 -11.81 -13.20 3.01
N VAL A 64 -10.92 -12.21 3.23
CA VAL A 64 -11.23 -10.80 2.94
C VAL A 64 -11.51 -10.62 1.45
N ALA A 65 -10.61 -11.09 0.59
CA ALA A 65 -10.73 -10.93 -0.86
C ALA A 65 -11.96 -11.65 -1.43
N GLU A 66 -12.20 -12.91 -1.05
CA GLU A 66 -13.34 -13.67 -1.56
C GLU A 66 -14.68 -13.11 -1.08
N THR A 67 -14.73 -12.56 0.14
CA THR A 67 -15.93 -11.90 0.67
C THR A 67 -16.23 -10.59 -0.06
N LEU A 68 -15.20 -9.91 -0.57
CA LEU A 68 -15.32 -8.71 -1.41
C LEU A 68 -15.62 -9.03 -2.88
N GLY A 69 -15.78 -10.32 -3.24
CA GLY A 69 -16.14 -10.73 -4.59
C GLY A 69 -14.95 -11.04 -5.51
N ALA A 70 -13.74 -11.17 -4.97
CA ALA A 70 -12.59 -11.62 -5.74
C ALA A 70 -12.43 -13.16 -5.74
N ASN A 71 -11.63 -13.68 -6.66
CA ASN A 71 -11.05 -15.01 -6.64
C ASN A 71 -9.62 -14.93 -6.10
N VAL A 72 -9.19 -15.94 -5.36
CA VAL A 72 -7.82 -16.03 -4.85
C VAL A 72 -7.20 -17.36 -5.27
N GLU A 73 -6.13 -17.28 -6.05
CA GLU A 73 -5.35 -18.43 -6.50
C GLU A 73 -3.95 -18.39 -5.89
N TYR A 74 -3.44 -19.56 -5.50
CA TYR A 74 -2.07 -19.70 -5.01
C TYR A 74 -1.28 -20.53 -6.02
N ASP A 75 -0.25 -19.92 -6.61
CA ASP A 75 0.71 -20.63 -7.43
C ASP A 75 1.88 -21.12 -6.57
N LYS A 76 1.91 -22.42 -6.35
CA LYS A 76 2.94 -23.09 -5.56
C LYS A 76 4.32 -23.05 -6.24
N ASN A 77 4.40 -22.95 -7.56
CA ASN A 77 5.67 -22.98 -8.28
C ASN A 77 6.44 -21.67 -8.08
N THR A 78 5.72 -20.55 -8.03
CA THR A 78 6.30 -19.20 -7.86
C THR A 78 6.14 -18.65 -6.45
N ASN A 79 5.45 -19.38 -5.55
CA ASN A 79 5.02 -18.90 -4.23
C ASN A 79 4.24 -17.58 -4.30
N SER A 80 3.43 -17.41 -5.35
CA SER A 80 2.66 -16.19 -5.60
C SER A 80 1.18 -16.37 -5.27
N VAL A 81 0.55 -15.30 -4.79
CA VAL A 81 -0.90 -15.21 -4.59
C VAL A 81 -1.48 -14.26 -5.64
N TYR A 82 -2.46 -14.72 -6.40
CA TYR A 82 -3.18 -13.94 -7.40
C TYR A 82 -4.59 -13.65 -6.89
N ILE A 83 -5.02 -12.39 -7.04
CA ILE A 83 -6.36 -11.92 -6.68
C ILE A 83 -6.99 -11.32 -7.94
N THR A 84 -8.16 -11.81 -8.35
CA THR A 84 -8.84 -11.40 -9.59
C THR A 84 -10.33 -11.19 -9.36
N ASP A 85 -11.00 -10.38 -10.19
CA ASP A 85 -12.44 -10.12 -10.04
C ASP A 85 -13.29 -11.33 -10.47
N LYS A 86 -14.40 -11.60 -9.75
CA LYS A 86 -15.40 -12.61 -10.17
C LYS A 86 -16.37 -12.03 -11.21
N SER A 87 -15.96 -12.01 -12.48
CA SER A 87 -16.83 -11.60 -13.60
C SER A 87 -17.29 -12.82 -14.43
N GLN A 88 -18.52 -13.32 -14.16
CA GLN A 88 -19.53 -14.06 -14.98
C GLN A 88 -19.12 -15.14 -16.06
N PRO A 89 -20.03 -16.07 -16.46
CA PRO A 89 -19.72 -17.45 -16.91
C PRO A 89 -18.81 -17.63 -18.14
N GLN A 90 -18.02 -18.70 -18.06
CA GLN A 90 -16.98 -19.12 -19.00
C GLN A 90 -17.54 -19.61 -20.35
N ALA A 91 -17.14 -18.96 -21.45
CA ALA A 91 -16.98 -19.65 -22.73
C ALA A 91 -15.55 -20.25 -22.79
N GLN A 92 -15.50 -21.57 -22.95
CA GLN A 92 -14.33 -22.45 -22.98
C GLN A 92 -13.01 -21.80 -23.42
N ALA A 93 -12.09 -21.61 -22.47
CA ALA A 93 -10.70 -21.28 -22.78
C ALA A 93 -9.88 -22.57 -22.88
N GLN A 94 -9.57 -22.94 -24.12
CA GLN A 94 -8.48 -23.85 -24.46
C GLN A 94 -7.20 -23.40 -23.77
N VAL A 95 -6.32 -24.35 -23.43
CA VAL A 95 -4.95 -24.11 -22.96
C VAL A 95 -4.20 -23.32 -24.03
N GLN A 96 -4.26 -21.99 -23.94
CA GLN A 96 -3.41 -21.07 -24.67
C GLN A 96 -2.59 -20.34 -23.60
N THR A 97 -1.28 -20.36 -23.77
CA THR A 97 -0.32 -19.52 -23.06
C THR A 97 -0.68 -18.05 -23.31
N LYS A 98 -1.62 -17.51 -22.53
CA LYS A 98 -2.04 -16.12 -22.64
C LYS A 98 -0.96 -15.28 -21.97
N ALA A 99 -0.24 -14.50 -22.78
CA ALA A 99 0.50 -13.34 -22.29
C ALA A 99 -0.39 -12.56 -21.30
N PRO A 100 0.20 -11.99 -20.23
CA PRO A 100 -0.58 -11.38 -19.14
C PRO A 100 -1.62 -10.42 -19.70
N ALA A 101 -2.86 -10.54 -19.22
CA ALA A 101 -3.94 -9.63 -19.57
C ALA A 101 -3.40 -8.20 -19.45
N THR A 102 -3.32 -7.50 -20.57
CA THR A 102 -2.78 -6.15 -20.62
C THR A 102 -3.75 -5.25 -19.84
N VAL A 103 -3.41 -4.92 -18.59
CA VAL A 103 -4.06 -3.83 -17.86
C VAL A 103 -4.14 -2.67 -18.84
N SER A 104 -5.33 -2.10 -19.07
CA SER A 104 -5.50 -0.94 -19.94
C SER A 104 -6.25 0.10 -19.14
N TYR A 105 -5.77 1.33 -19.20
CA TYR A 105 -6.37 2.48 -18.56
C TYR A 105 -7.31 3.17 -19.55
N GLU A 106 -8.40 3.74 -19.03
CA GLU A 106 -9.33 4.54 -19.82
C GLU A 106 -8.68 5.86 -20.27
N ASP A 107 -9.15 6.38 -21.40
CA ASP A 107 -8.75 7.69 -21.87
C ASP A 107 -9.33 8.79 -20.96
N GLY A 108 -8.50 9.74 -20.56
CA GLY A 108 -8.93 10.87 -19.75
C GLY A 108 -7.85 11.51 -18.92
N ILE A 109 -8.27 12.43 -18.05
CA ILE A 109 -7.41 13.13 -17.12
C ILE A 109 -7.34 12.35 -15.82
N TYR A 110 -6.13 12.18 -15.31
CA TYR A 110 -5.81 11.50 -14.07
C TYR A 110 -5.18 12.49 -13.10
N ARG A 111 -5.47 12.30 -11.80
CA ARG A 111 -4.89 13.10 -10.69
C ARG A 111 -4.61 12.19 -9.51
N GLY A 112 -3.48 12.42 -8.86
CA GLY A 112 -3.08 11.66 -7.70
C GLY A 112 -1.97 12.35 -6.92
N THR A 113 -1.82 11.92 -5.68
CA THR A 113 -0.96 12.56 -4.69
C THR A 113 -0.01 11.57 -4.04
N PHE A 114 1.08 12.11 -3.51
CA PHE A 114 1.90 11.44 -2.51
C PHE A 114 1.97 12.35 -1.29
N ASP A 115 1.37 11.88 -0.21
CA ASP A 115 1.31 12.53 1.09
C ASP A 115 2.24 11.79 2.06
N TYR A 116 2.99 12.55 2.85
CA TYR A 116 3.84 12.00 3.90
C TYR A 116 3.77 12.89 5.14
N GLU A 117 3.48 12.29 6.28
CA GLU A 117 3.25 13.01 7.56
C GLU A 117 2.15 14.08 7.46
N GLY A 118 1.09 13.79 6.71
CA GLY A 118 -0.05 14.71 6.52
C GLY A 118 0.24 15.89 5.58
N ILE A 119 1.44 15.95 4.99
CA ILE A 119 1.83 16.99 4.05
C ILE A 119 1.87 16.39 2.64
N GLN A 120 1.13 17.02 1.73
CA GLN A 120 1.21 16.70 0.30
C GLN A 120 2.58 17.12 -0.21
N GLN A 121 3.37 16.17 -0.70
CA GLN A 121 4.70 16.48 -1.24
C GLN A 121 4.67 16.50 -2.76
N VAL A 122 3.95 15.57 -3.38
CA VAL A 122 3.80 15.51 -4.84
C VAL A 122 2.32 15.42 -5.18
N ALA A 123 1.87 16.21 -6.14
CA ALA A 123 0.62 15.98 -6.84
C ALA A 123 0.88 16.04 -8.33
N VAL A 124 0.38 15.07 -9.08
CA VAL A 124 0.50 15.00 -10.53
C VAL A 124 -0.87 15.12 -11.18
N GLN A 125 -0.89 15.71 -12.38
CA GLN A 125 -2.00 15.59 -13.31
C GLN A 125 -1.45 15.18 -14.67
N PHE A 126 -2.06 14.18 -15.30
CA PHE A 126 -1.72 13.78 -16.66
C PHE A 126 -2.95 13.37 -17.46
N GLU A 127 -2.82 13.38 -18.78
CA GLU A 127 -3.82 12.88 -19.72
C GLU A 127 -3.33 11.57 -20.34
N LEU A 128 -4.18 10.53 -20.31
CA LEU A 128 -3.96 9.30 -21.06
C LEU A 128 -4.86 9.25 -22.28
N LYS A 129 -4.27 8.76 -23.37
CA LYS A 129 -4.98 8.32 -24.57
C LYS A 129 -4.35 7.02 -25.07
N ASN A 130 -5.12 5.94 -25.16
CA ASN A 130 -4.66 4.60 -25.50
C ASN A 130 -3.46 4.16 -24.64
N ASN A 131 -3.51 4.40 -23.33
CA ASN A 131 -2.41 4.20 -22.37
C ASN A 131 -1.18 5.10 -22.57
N VAL A 132 -1.15 5.97 -23.57
CA VAL A 132 -0.04 6.86 -23.83
C VAL A 132 -0.27 8.19 -23.11
N ILE A 133 0.73 8.64 -22.34
CA ILE A 133 0.69 9.96 -21.71
C ILE A 133 0.79 11.03 -22.79
N GLN A 134 -0.25 11.86 -22.89
CA GLN A 134 -0.29 12.99 -23.83
C GLN A 134 0.38 14.23 -23.24
N ASN A 135 0.13 14.48 -21.96
CA ASN A 135 0.74 15.55 -21.18
C ASN A 135 0.78 15.15 -19.71
N ILE A 136 1.73 15.71 -18.96
CA ILE A 136 1.87 15.51 -17.52
C ILE A 136 2.46 16.77 -16.89
N ARG A 137 2.01 17.11 -15.69
CA ARG A 137 2.59 18.19 -14.89
C ARG A 137 2.51 17.89 -13.41
N PHE A 138 3.40 18.51 -12.65
CA PHE A 138 3.18 18.66 -11.21
C PHE A 138 2.06 19.67 -10.98
N ALA A 139 0.99 19.24 -10.32
CA ALA A 139 0.01 20.13 -9.72
C ALA A 139 0.54 20.73 -8.41
N HIS A 140 1.37 19.96 -7.70
CA HIS A 140 2.09 20.38 -6.50
C HIS A 140 3.44 19.67 -6.41
N LEU A 141 4.48 20.38 -5.95
CA LEU A 141 5.80 19.81 -5.75
C LEU A 141 6.50 20.56 -4.61
N ALA A 142 6.52 19.95 -3.42
CA ALA A 142 7.18 20.51 -2.26
C ALA A 142 7.89 19.42 -1.46
N TYR A 143 8.98 19.81 -0.80
CA TYR A 143 9.72 18.90 0.07
C TYR A 143 10.39 19.64 1.23
N LYS A 144 10.27 19.10 2.44
CA LYS A 144 10.80 19.70 3.68
C LYS A 144 10.42 21.18 3.84
N GLY A 145 9.18 21.52 3.48
CA GLY A 145 8.66 22.89 3.58
C GLY A 145 9.09 23.84 2.46
N VAL A 146 9.91 23.39 1.50
CA VAL A 146 10.28 24.18 0.32
C VAL A 146 9.33 23.84 -0.82
N ASP A 147 8.60 24.84 -1.32
CA ASP A 147 7.77 24.72 -2.53
C ASP A 147 8.64 24.98 -3.76
N TYR A 148 8.91 23.92 -4.53
CA TYR A 148 9.75 24.01 -5.71
C TYR A 148 9.08 24.77 -6.87
N ARG A 149 7.78 25.09 -6.76
CA ARG A 149 7.04 25.85 -7.77
C ARG A 149 7.02 27.37 -7.49
N ALA A 150 7.29 27.79 -6.26
CA ALA A 150 7.10 29.18 -5.82
C ALA A 150 8.34 30.06 -6.04
N GLU A 151 9.55 29.50 -5.94
CA GLU A 151 10.78 30.29 -5.89
C GLU A 151 11.45 30.44 -7.26
N LYS A 152 11.47 31.68 -7.77
CA LYS A 152 11.96 32.02 -9.10
C LYS A 152 13.45 32.41 -9.16
N GLU A 153 14.15 32.48 -8.03
CA GLU A 153 15.49 33.09 -7.97
C GLU A 153 16.58 32.19 -7.34
N ASP A 154 16.23 31.10 -6.64
CA ASP A 154 17.23 30.13 -6.18
C ASP A 154 17.58 29.14 -7.29
N ALA A 155 18.78 29.29 -7.86
CA ALA A 155 19.30 28.43 -8.92
C ALA A 155 19.31 26.93 -8.56
N LYS A 156 19.48 26.57 -7.28
CA LYS A 156 19.42 25.18 -6.84
C LYS A 156 17.99 24.65 -6.87
N ILE A 157 17.01 25.44 -6.44
CA ILE A 157 15.60 25.03 -6.46
C ILE A 157 15.09 24.95 -7.89
N ILE A 158 15.48 25.89 -8.75
CA ILE A 158 15.20 25.85 -10.19
C ILE A 158 15.79 24.57 -10.80
N GLY A 159 17.07 24.28 -10.54
CA GLY A 159 17.73 23.07 -11.02
C GLY A 159 17.01 21.80 -10.56
N LEU A 160 16.64 21.73 -9.28
CA LEU A 160 15.93 20.58 -8.73
C LEU A 160 14.55 20.41 -9.38
N ARG A 161 13.80 21.50 -9.57
CA ARG A 161 12.51 21.49 -10.28
C ARG A 161 12.68 20.97 -11.70
N THR A 162 13.66 21.49 -12.46
CA THR A 162 13.94 21.06 -13.83
C THR A 162 14.22 19.56 -13.88
N GLN A 163 15.03 19.04 -12.95
CA GLN A 163 15.30 17.60 -12.89
C GLN A 163 14.04 16.77 -12.58
N HIS A 164 13.12 17.26 -11.74
CA HIS A 164 11.84 16.59 -11.52
C HIS A 164 10.95 16.66 -12.77
N GLU A 165 10.94 17.79 -13.47
CA GLU A 165 10.20 17.98 -14.73
C GLU A 165 10.73 17.03 -15.82
N ASP A 166 12.04 16.84 -15.93
CA ASP A 166 12.67 15.90 -16.86
C ASP A 166 12.15 14.45 -16.66
N LEU A 167 11.97 14.02 -15.41
CA LEU A 167 11.44 12.68 -15.10
C LEU A 167 10.02 12.45 -15.59
N ILE A 168 9.13 13.43 -15.40
CA ILE A 168 7.75 13.28 -15.87
C ILE A 168 7.65 13.50 -17.37
N ASN A 169 8.46 14.41 -17.94
CA ASN A 169 8.50 14.68 -19.37
C ASN A 169 9.01 13.47 -20.16
N TYR A 170 9.90 12.66 -19.58
CA TYR A 170 10.31 11.38 -20.15
C TYR A 170 9.14 10.43 -20.44
N LEU A 171 8.06 10.50 -19.66
CA LEU A 171 6.89 9.64 -19.83
C LEU A 171 5.98 10.09 -20.97
N VAL A 172 6.06 11.35 -21.40
CA VAL A 172 5.21 11.89 -22.47
C VAL A 172 5.46 11.15 -23.77
N GLY A 173 4.38 10.76 -24.45
CA GLY A 173 4.42 9.97 -25.67
C GLY A 173 4.71 8.47 -25.45
N LYS A 174 4.84 8.01 -24.21
CA LYS A 174 5.07 6.60 -23.88
C LYS A 174 3.86 5.94 -23.25
N ASP A 175 3.73 4.64 -23.51
CA ASP A 175 2.73 3.79 -22.84
C ASP A 175 3.07 3.65 -21.36
N ILE A 176 2.18 4.14 -20.49
CA ILE A 176 2.38 4.22 -19.04
C ILE A 176 2.64 2.84 -18.39
N ARG A 177 2.14 1.77 -19.00
CA ARG A 177 2.22 0.40 -18.47
C ARG A 177 3.64 -0.15 -18.52
N VAL A 178 4.43 0.36 -19.46
CA VAL A 178 5.81 -0.06 -19.66
C VAL A 178 6.82 0.98 -19.20
N SER A 179 6.52 2.28 -19.36
CA SER A 179 7.47 3.37 -19.15
C SER A 179 7.60 3.80 -17.68
N LEU A 180 6.58 3.58 -16.85
CA LEU A 180 6.62 4.01 -15.44
C LEU A 180 7.77 3.38 -14.66
N LYS A 181 8.15 2.14 -15.00
CA LYS A 181 9.25 1.44 -14.33
C LYS A 181 10.61 2.10 -14.57
N ASP A 182 10.76 2.86 -15.65
CA ASP A 182 12.02 3.49 -15.99
C ASP A 182 12.39 4.59 -14.97
N LEU A 183 11.40 5.15 -14.26
CA LEU A 183 11.62 6.09 -13.17
C LEU A 183 12.29 5.47 -11.94
N TYR A 184 12.37 4.13 -11.83
CA TYR A 184 13.21 3.50 -10.80
C TYR A 184 14.71 3.67 -11.07
N ASP A 185 15.09 4.06 -12.29
CA ASP A 185 16.46 4.36 -12.68
C ASP A 185 16.56 5.80 -13.23
N PRO A 186 16.32 6.82 -12.38
CA PRO A 186 16.18 8.21 -12.83
C PRO A 186 17.50 8.80 -13.37
N GLY A 187 18.66 8.20 -13.05
CA GLY A 187 19.96 8.63 -13.56
C GLY A 187 20.14 8.38 -15.07
N LYS A 188 19.34 7.49 -15.67
CA LYS A 188 19.30 7.30 -17.13
C LYS A 188 18.45 8.34 -17.86
N ILE A 189 17.62 9.07 -17.12
CA ILE A 189 16.69 10.06 -17.66
C ILE A 189 17.26 11.47 -17.46
N VAL A 190 17.64 11.78 -16.22
CA VAL A 190 18.18 13.09 -15.84
C VAL A 190 19.69 13.04 -15.99
N THR A 191 20.19 13.56 -17.11
CA THR A 191 21.62 13.55 -17.46
C THR A 191 22.32 14.88 -17.21
N SER A 192 21.57 15.93 -16.90
CA SER A 192 22.07 17.27 -16.59
C SER A 192 22.82 17.26 -15.25
N GLN A 193 24.15 17.27 -15.35
CA GLN A 193 25.08 17.27 -14.24
C GLN A 193 25.08 18.62 -13.51
N VAL A 194 24.14 18.80 -12.60
CA VAL A 194 24.35 19.68 -11.45
C VAL A 194 24.65 18.74 -10.28
N ASP A 195 25.93 18.57 -10.00
CA ASP A 195 26.52 17.75 -8.92
C ASP A 195 25.74 16.50 -8.51
N ALA A 196 26.02 15.37 -9.18
CA ALA A 196 25.81 14.00 -8.69
C ALA A 196 24.52 13.76 -7.87
N MET A 197 23.39 14.25 -8.34
CA MET A 197 22.09 13.97 -7.73
C MET A 197 21.72 12.51 -8.03
N THR A 198 21.95 11.63 -7.06
CA THR A 198 21.50 10.23 -7.14
C THR A 198 19.97 10.15 -7.23
N GLY A 199 19.42 9.02 -7.67
CA GLY A 199 17.96 8.81 -7.70
C GLY A 199 17.26 9.00 -6.35
N ALA A 200 17.99 8.84 -5.24
CA ALA A 200 17.49 9.16 -3.89
C ALA A 200 17.22 10.67 -3.71
N THR A 201 17.96 11.53 -4.39
CA THR A 201 17.76 12.98 -4.35
C THR A 201 16.63 13.44 -5.26
N LEU A 202 16.43 12.78 -6.40
CA LEU A 202 15.33 13.04 -7.33
C LEU A 202 13.97 12.50 -6.83
N ARG A 203 14.00 11.61 -5.82
CA ARG A 203 12.80 11.09 -5.15
C ARG A 203 11.78 10.50 -6.11
N SER A 204 12.24 9.85 -7.16
CA SER A 204 11.41 9.29 -8.22
C SER A 204 10.34 8.33 -7.68
N GLY A 205 10.60 7.64 -6.56
CA GLY A 205 9.61 6.82 -5.85
C GLY A 205 8.34 7.56 -5.43
N LYS A 206 8.43 8.85 -5.07
CA LYS A 206 7.25 9.67 -4.71
C LYS A 206 6.43 10.03 -5.94
N ILE A 207 7.10 10.32 -7.06
CA ILE A 207 6.47 10.56 -8.36
C ILE A 207 5.76 9.29 -8.83
N ILE A 208 6.43 8.14 -8.78
CA ILE A 208 5.86 6.83 -9.11
C ILE A 208 4.63 6.55 -8.24
N SER A 209 4.71 6.84 -6.94
CA SER A 209 3.59 6.65 -6.01
C SER A 209 2.39 7.53 -6.36
N ALA A 210 2.60 8.83 -6.64
CA ALA A 210 1.54 9.74 -7.04
C ALA A 210 0.90 9.34 -8.39
N ILE A 211 1.69 8.84 -9.35
CA ILE A 211 1.17 8.33 -10.62
C ILE A 211 0.35 7.05 -10.39
N ARG A 212 0.83 6.11 -9.58
CA ARG A 212 0.07 4.89 -9.22
C ARG A 212 -1.22 5.21 -8.48
N ASP A 213 -1.18 6.16 -7.55
CA ASP A 213 -2.38 6.66 -6.87
C ASP A 213 -3.38 7.22 -7.88
N SER A 214 -2.91 7.99 -8.87
CA SER A 214 -3.76 8.50 -9.96
C SER A 214 -4.41 7.35 -10.75
N LEU A 215 -3.62 6.36 -11.18
CA LEU A 215 -4.11 5.21 -11.97
C LEU A 215 -5.09 4.35 -11.18
N ASN A 216 -4.83 4.13 -9.89
CA ASN A 216 -5.69 3.34 -9.00
C ASN A 216 -7.03 4.03 -8.73
N ARG A 217 -7.06 5.37 -8.72
CA ARG A 217 -8.30 6.16 -8.57
C ARG A 217 -9.13 6.21 -9.85
N GLY A 218 -8.53 5.89 -11.00
CA GLY A 218 -9.17 5.97 -12.31
C GLY A 218 -9.28 7.39 -12.86
N VAL A 219 -10.11 7.57 -13.88
CA VAL A 219 -10.28 8.85 -14.59
C VAL A 219 -10.88 9.89 -13.65
N TYR A 220 -10.14 10.97 -13.40
CA TYR A 220 -10.60 12.14 -12.66
C TYR A 220 -11.63 12.95 -13.48
N SER A 221 -11.39 13.09 -14.79
CA SER A 221 -12.35 13.71 -15.71
C SER A 221 -12.07 13.30 -17.15
N TYR A 222 -13.13 13.07 -17.93
CA TYR A 222 -13.00 12.80 -19.35
C TYR A 222 -12.71 14.09 -20.15
N PRO A 223 -12.01 14.00 -21.29
CA PRO A 223 -11.78 15.14 -22.17
C PRO A 223 -13.14 15.69 -22.62
N LYS A 224 -13.27 17.02 -22.68
CA LYS A 224 -14.47 17.63 -23.27
C LYS A 224 -14.50 17.26 -24.76
N LYS A 225 -15.64 16.74 -25.22
CA LYS A 225 -15.90 16.47 -26.63
C LYS A 225 -15.83 17.73 -27.47
#